data_AF-A0ABD2M8U5-F1
#
_entry.id   AF-A0ABD2M8U5-F1
#
_cell.length_a   1.000
_cell.length_b   1.000
_cell.length_c   1.000
_cell.angle_alpha   90.00
_cell.angle_beta   90.00
_cell.angle_gamma   90.00
#
_symmetry.space_group_name_H-M   'P 1'
#
loop_
_entity.id
_entity.type
_entity.pdbx_description
1 polymer ?
#
loop_
_entity_poly.entity_id
_entity_poly.type
_entity_poly.pdbx_seq_one_letter_code
_entity_poly.pdbx_strand_id
1 'polypeptide(L)'
;MRIPRGIFFAPLNAMEMGTIGTQFAKILNFNQLHKLHTDISLLNMSEKFVGKWNLESSENFDDFMKEVGVNFLTRKAAGCVKPVLEFEVSNAGEHWKMTSTSTFTTWNCEFDLNKEFEVKTADGRTVKTIFAYENGKLTEKQSKLKDDEKDSYYERYIDESGKLVITMEAGSVKAKRVYTKAA
;
A
#
# COMPACT_ATOMS: atom_id res chain seq x y z
N MET A 1 5.36 12.79 -46.70
CA MET A 1 4.94 12.91 -45.29
C MET A 1 4.64 11.50 -44.78
N ARG A 2 5.52 10.92 -43.96
CA ARG A 2 5.46 9.51 -43.50
C ARG A 2 4.93 9.50 -42.06
N ILE A 3 3.84 8.79 -41.82
CA ILE A 3 3.31 8.42 -40.49
C ILE A 3 3.95 7.06 -40.14
N PRO A 4 4.58 6.85 -38.97
CA PRO A 4 5.16 5.55 -38.65
C PRO A 4 4.16 4.63 -37.92
N ARG A 5 3.93 3.47 -38.57
CA ARG A 5 3.80 2.10 -38.04
C ARG A 5 3.17 1.93 -36.64
N GLY A 6 1.91 1.50 -36.63
CA GLY A 6 1.27 0.87 -35.48
C GLY A 6 1.95 -0.45 -35.12
N ILE A 7 2.12 -0.66 -33.81
CA ILE A 7 2.62 -1.89 -33.22
C ILE A 7 1.49 -2.92 -33.30
N PHE A 8 1.74 -3.98 -34.08
CA PHE A 8 0.92 -5.18 -34.14
C PHE A 8 1.08 -5.92 -32.80
N PHE A 9 0.10 -5.82 -31.90
CA PHE A 9 0.00 -6.75 -30.77
C PHE A 9 -0.78 -7.98 -31.23
N ALA A 10 -0.15 -9.13 -31.13
CA ALA A 10 -0.73 -10.42 -31.48
C ALA A 10 -2.03 -10.68 -30.68
N PRO A 11 -3.03 -11.36 -31.26
CA PRO A 11 -4.20 -11.78 -30.50
C PRO A 11 -3.75 -12.79 -29.43
N LEU A 12 -3.91 -12.43 -28.16
CA LEU A 12 -3.73 -13.35 -27.05
C LEU A 12 -4.80 -14.45 -27.18
N ASN A 13 -4.34 -15.69 -27.31
CA ASN A 13 -5.15 -16.88 -27.56
C ASN A 13 -6.36 -16.94 -26.62
N ALA A 14 -7.55 -16.93 -27.22
CA ALA A 14 -8.79 -17.34 -26.58
C ALA A 14 -8.77 -18.87 -26.44
N MET A 15 -8.12 -19.39 -25.41
CA MET A 15 -8.25 -20.80 -25.06
C MET A 15 -8.26 -20.91 -23.53
N GLU A 16 -9.33 -21.54 -23.02
CA GLU A 16 -9.73 -21.68 -21.61
C GLU A 16 -10.67 -20.61 -21.02
N MET A 17 -11.71 -20.20 -21.76
CA MET A 17 -12.98 -19.85 -21.12
C MET A 17 -14.05 -20.85 -21.57
N GLY A 18 -14.52 -21.70 -20.65
CA GLY A 18 -15.61 -22.64 -20.90
C GLY A 18 -16.91 -21.92 -21.31
N THR A 19 -17.87 -22.68 -21.84
CA THR A 19 -19.11 -22.24 -22.49
C THR A 19 -19.94 -21.20 -21.70
N ILE A 20 -19.76 -21.13 -20.37
CA ILE A 20 -20.40 -20.14 -19.48
C ILE A 20 -19.73 -18.76 -19.63
N GLY A 21 -18.40 -18.67 -19.74
CA GLY A 21 -17.67 -17.40 -19.91
C GLY A 21 -18.03 -16.69 -21.22
N THR A 22 -18.32 -17.45 -22.28
CA THR A 22 -18.68 -16.93 -23.60
C THR A 22 -20.10 -16.34 -23.66
N GLN A 23 -21.03 -16.76 -22.78
CA GLN A 23 -22.37 -16.16 -22.72
C GLN A 23 -22.40 -14.87 -21.87
N PHE A 24 -21.63 -14.79 -20.79
CA PHE A 24 -21.56 -13.58 -19.95
C PHE A 24 -20.81 -12.42 -20.63
N ALA A 25 -19.77 -12.71 -21.43
CA ALA A 25 -18.99 -11.69 -22.13
C ALA A 25 -19.75 -10.97 -23.27
N LYS A 26 -20.94 -11.46 -23.70
CA LYS A 26 -21.75 -10.81 -24.75
C LYS A 26 -22.53 -9.58 -24.27
N ILE A 27 -22.64 -9.36 -22.96
CA ILE A 27 -23.46 -8.29 -22.36
C ILE A 27 -22.61 -7.07 -21.97
N LEU A 28 -21.29 -7.25 -21.78
CA LEU A 28 -20.40 -6.21 -21.30
C LEU A 28 -19.53 -5.65 -22.44
N ASN A 29 -19.37 -4.33 -22.48
CA ASN A 29 -18.45 -3.70 -23.42
C ASN A 29 -16.99 -3.81 -22.94
N PHE A 30 -16.03 -3.48 -23.82
CA PHE A 30 -14.61 -3.57 -23.52
C PHE A 30 -14.19 -2.81 -22.25
N ASN A 31 -14.74 -1.61 -22.03
CA ASN A 31 -14.44 -0.81 -20.83
C ASN A 31 -14.97 -1.49 -19.55
N GLN A 32 -16.14 -2.12 -19.63
CA GLN A 32 -16.73 -2.86 -18.50
C GLN A 32 -15.95 -4.13 -18.18
N LEU A 33 -15.50 -4.89 -19.20
CA LEU A 33 -14.66 -6.08 -19.01
C LEU A 33 -13.30 -5.72 -18.43
N HIS A 34 -12.67 -4.66 -18.92
CA HIS A 34 -11.40 -4.16 -18.40
C HIS A 34 -11.54 -3.74 -16.93
N LYS A 35 -12.59 -2.97 -16.60
CA LYS A 35 -12.87 -2.59 -15.21
C LYS A 35 -13.05 -3.82 -14.32
N LEU A 36 -13.86 -4.79 -14.74
CA LEU A 36 -14.11 -6.01 -13.95
C LEU A 36 -12.81 -6.80 -13.68
N HIS A 37 -11.92 -6.91 -14.67
CA HIS A 37 -10.64 -7.58 -14.49
C HIS A 37 -9.73 -6.85 -13.48
N THR A 38 -9.69 -5.52 -13.55
CA THR A 38 -8.97 -4.70 -12.58
C THR A 38 -9.54 -4.86 -11.17
N ASP A 39 -10.85 -4.75 -11.01
CA ASP A 39 -11.54 -4.86 -9.71
C ASP A 39 -11.30 -6.25 -9.07
N ILE A 40 -11.40 -7.34 -9.85
CA ILE A 40 -11.10 -8.71 -9.38
C ILE A 40 -9.62 -8.84 -8.96
N SER A 41 -8.71 -8.24 -9.74
CA SER A 41 -7.29 -8.30 -9.43
C SER A 41 -6.97 -7.55 -8.14
N LEU A 42 -7.55 -6.35 -7.95
CA LEU A 42 -7.41 -5.55 -6.72
C LEU A 42 -8.01 -6.25 -5.50
N LEU A 43 -9.18 -6.88 -5.63
CA LEU A 43 -9.79 -7.69 -4.58
C LEU A 43 -8.85 -8.81 -4.11
N ASN A 44 -8.43 -9.68 -5.03
CA ASN A 44 -7.56 -10.83 -4.70
C ASN A 44 -6.23 -10.39 -4.06
N MET A 45 -5.73 -9.22 -4.45
CA MET A 45 -4.48 -8.66 -3.97
C MET A 45 -4.60 -7.99 -2.61
N SER A 46 -5.69 -7.25 -2.39
CA SER A 46 -5.98 -6.53 -1.15
C SER A 46 -6.41 -7.46 -0.02
N GLU A 47 -7.13 -8.54 -0.32
CA GLU A 47 -7.56 -9.56 0.66
C GLU A 47 -6.38 -10.14 1.47
N LYS A 48 -5.19 -10.24 0.87
CA LYS A 48 -3.99 -10.73 1.57
C LYS A 48 -3.59 -9.83 2.74
N PHE A 49 -3.84 -8.53 2.64
CA PHE A 49 -3.52 -7.55 3.68
C PHE A 49 -4.59 -7.48 4.77
N VAL A 50 -5.84 -7.80 4.45
CA VAL A 50 -6.98 -7.66 5.36
C VAL A 50 -6.77 -8.46 6.65
N GLY A 51 -7.04 -7.80 7.77
CA GLY A 51 -6.92 -8.34 9.11
C GLY A 51 -5.89 -7.60 9.98
N LYS A 52 -5.62 -8.17 11.15
CA LYS A 52 -4.72 -7.63 12.17
C LYS A 52 -3.33 -8.25 12.05
N TRP A 53 -2.32 -7.46 12.35
CA TRP A 53 -0.91 -7.81 12.21
C TRP A 53 -0.14 -7.35 13.44
N ASN A 54 0.57 -8.27 14.10
CA ASN A 54 1.39 -8.01 15.27
C ASN A 54 2.84 -7.77 14.84
N LEU A 55 3.47 -6.70 15.36
CA LEU A 55 4.89 -6.45 15.11
C LEU A 55 5.75 -7.60 15.67
N GLU A 56 6.52 -8.24 14.80
CA GLU A 56 7.47 -9.29 15.15
C GLU A 56 8.88 -8.74 15.29
N SER A 57 9.35 -7.99 14.28
CA SER A 57 10.69 -7.41 14.26
C SER A 57 10.71 -6.02 13.63
N SER A 58 11.72 -5.23 14.00
CA SER A 58 11.93 -3.87 13.52
C SER A 58 13.42 -3.58 13.45
N GLU A 59 13.89 -3.19 12.28
CA GLU A 59 15.28 -2.88 11.97
C GLU A 59 15.40 -1.41 11.55
N ASN A 60 16.39 -0.71 12.09
CA ASN A 60 16.74 0.67 11.74
C ASN A 60 15.63 1.74 11.89
N PHE A 61 14.58 1.43 12.64
CA PHE A 61 13.40 2.30 12.76
C PHE A 61 13.68 3.60 13.55
N ASP A 62 14.59 3.59 14.54
CA ASP A 62 15.02 4.80 15.25
C ASP A 62 15.73 5.77 14.30
N ASP A 63 16.61 5.27 13.43
CA ASP A 63 17.32 6.09 12.44
C ASP A 63 16.39 6.62 11.36
N PHE A 64 15.42 5.82 10.90
CA PHE A 64 14.38 6.31 9.99
C PHE A 64 13.56 7.44 10.63
N MET A 65 13.09 7.24 11.87
CA MET A 65 12.35 8.28 12.59
C MET A 65 13.22 9.54 12.81
N LYS A 66 14.53 9.38 13.03
CA LYS A 66 15.46 10.52 13.16
C LYS A 66 15.57 11.29 11.85
N GLU A 67 15.71 10.60 10.73
CA GLU A 67 15.86 11.21 9.40
C GLU A 67 14.62 12.00 8.98
N VAL A 68 13.43 11.52 9.33
CA VAL A 68 12.17 12.25 9.06
C VAL A 68 11.86 13.35 10.07
N GLY A 69 12.72 13.58 11.06
CA GLY A 69 12.64 14.71 11.99
C GLY A 69 11.91 14.43 13.32
N VAL A 70 11.60 13.17 13.66
CA VAL A 70 10.98 12.83 14.95
C VAL A 70 11.96 13.11 16.09
N ASN A 71 11.50 13.78 17.15
CA ASN A 71 12.33 14.12 18.31
C ASN A 71 12.81 12.86 19.10
N PHE A 72 13.95 12.97 19.79
CA PHE A 72 14.59 11.82 20.46
C PHE A 72 13.68 11.08 21.45
N LEU A 73 12.90 11.81 22.25
CA LEU A 73 12.05 11.20 23.28
C LEU A 73 10.91 10.38 22.65
N THR A 74 10.25 10.94 21.63
CA THR A 74 9.20 10.25 20.87
C THR A 74 9.76 9.00 20.19
N ARG A 75 10.98 9.05 19.64
CA ARG A 75 11.61 7.87 19.03
C ARG A 75 11.88 6.75 20.03
N LYS A 76 12.38 7.08 21.23
CA LYS A 76 12.59 6.07 22.28
C LYS A 76 11.29 5.45 22.75
N ALA A 77 10.24 6.26 22.91
CA ALA A 77 8.91 5.73 23.24
C ALA A 77 8.37 4.82 22.11
N ALA A 78 8.44 5.26 20.85
CA ALA A 78 7.94 4.52 19.69
C ALA A 78 8.68 3.20 19.47
N GLY A 79 9.99 3.16 19.71
CA GLY A 79 10.81 1.94 19.59
C GLY A 79 10.48 0.87 20.64
N CYS A 80 9.97 1.26 21.80
CA CYS A 80 9.59 0.32 22.88
C CYS A 80 8.21 -0.33 22.66
N VAL A 81 7.44 0.15 21.67
CA VAL A 81 6.04 -0.26 21.50
C VAL A 81 5.91 -1.24 20.35
N LYS A 82 5.06 -2.25 20.57
CA LYS A 82 4.65 -3.20 19.55
C LYS A 82 3.23 -2.85 19.10
N PRO A 83 3.06 -2.03 18.04
CA PRO A 83 1.73 -1.72 17.54
C PRO A 83 1.10 -2.92 16.85
N VAL A 84 -0.21 -3.01 16.95
CA VAL A 84 -1.05 -3.87 16.12
C VAL A 84 -1.51 -3.05 14.93
N LEU A 85 -1.23 -3.53 13.72
CA LEU A 85 -1.64 -2.89 12.48
C LEU A 85 -2.83 -3.65 11.89
N GLU A 86 -3.90 -2.96 11.58
CA GLU A 86 -5.12 -3.54 11.02
C GLU A 86 -5.41 -2.90 9.66
N PHE A 87 -5.73 -3.75 8.68
CA PHE A 87 -6.20 -3.31 7.37
C PHE A 87 -7.63 -3.79 7.14
N GLU A 88 -8.48 -2.85 6.77
CA GLU A 88 -9.82 -3.11 6.26
C GLU A 88 -9.88 -2.57 4.82
N VAL A 89 -10.51 -3.33 3.92
CA VAL A 89 -10.63 -2.95 2.52
C VAL A 89 -12.08 -3.11 2.08
N SER A 90 -12.56 -2.15 1.30
CA SER A 90 -13.93 -2.08 0.81
C SER A 90 -13.95 -1.57 -0.63
N ASN A 91 -15.14 -1.48 -1.22
CA ASN A 91 -15.35 -1.00 -2.60
C ASN A 91 -14.44 -1.73 -3.60
N ALA A 92 -14.52 -3.06 -3.63
CA ALA A 92 -13.76 -3.92 -4.56
C ALA A 92 -12.22 -3.71 -4.53
N GLY A 93 -11.66 -3.41 -3.37
CA GLY A 93 -10.20 -3.23 -3.26
C GLY A 93 -9.72 -1.78 -3.42
N GLU A 94 -10.63 -0.84 -3.71
CA GLU A 94 -10.28 0.57 -3.96
C GLU A 94 -10.12 1.39 -2.68
N HIS A 95 -10.98 1.16 -1.68
CA HIS A 95 -11.02 1.97 -0.46
C HIS A 95 -10.41 1.21 0.70
N TRP A 96 -9.38 1.78 1.31
CA TRP A 96 -8.58 1.17 2.36
C TRP A 96 -8.69 1.96 3.64
N LYS A 97 -8.70 1.24 4.75
CA LYS A 97 -8.57 1.79 6.10
C LYS A 97 -7.44 1.07 6.82
N MET A 98 -6.48 1.85 7.29
CA MET A 98 -5.33 1.39 8.05
C MET A 98 -5.41 1.93 9.47
N THR A 99 -5.42 1.02 10.44
CA THR A 99 -5.50 1.34 11.87
C THR A 99 -4.25 0.83 12.56
N SER A 100 -3.46 1.73 13.15
CA SER A 100 -2.30 1.38 13.97
C SER A 100 -2.64 1.61 15.44
N THR A 101 -2.85 0.54 16.19
CA THR A 101 -3.13 0.58 17.63
C THR A 101 -1.86 0.33 18.41
N SER A 102 -1.52 1.23 19.33
CA SER A 102 -0.33 1.14 20.18
C SER A 102 -0.70 1.45 21.64
N THR A 103 0.16 1.12 22.60
CA THR A 103 -0.10 1.40 24.04
C THR A 103 -0.27 2.89 24.34
N PHE A 104 0.25 3.78 23.48
CA PHE A 104 0.17 5.22 23.67
C PHE A 104 -1.00 5.86 22.92
N THR A 105 -1.31 5.42 21.70
CA THR A 105 -2.31 6.06 20.84
C THR A 105 -2.75 5.11 19.71
N THR A 106 -3.99 5.24 19.28
CA THR A 106 -4.51 4.64 18.05
C THR A 106 -4.54 5.69 16.94
N TRP A 107 -3.92 5.37 15.81
CA TRP A 107 -3.94 6.20 14.60
C TRP A 107 -4.73 5.51 13.50
N ASN A 108 -5.64 6.24 12.85
CA ASN A 108 -6.46 5.73 11.75
C ASN A 108 -6.19 6.55 10.49
N CYS A 109 -6.14 5.89 9.34
CA CYS A 109 -6.02 6.53 8.04
C CYS A 109 -6.89 5.80 7.02
N GLU A 110 -7.80 6.53 6.41
CA GLU A 110 -8.66 6.07 5.33
C GLU A 110 -8.21 6.73 4.03
N PHE A 111 -8.07 5.94 2.96
CA PHE A 111 -7.59 6.42 1.68
C PHE A 111 -8.15 5.58 0.53
N ASP A 112 -8.26 6.24 -0.63
CA ASP A 112 -8.50 5.56 -1.90
C ASP A 112 -7.18 5.41 -2.65
N LEU A 113 -6.99 4.27 -3.31
CA LEU A 113 -5.83 4.07 -4.16
C LEU A 113 -5.77 5.12 -5.28
N ASN A 114 -4.55 5.57 -5.58
CA ASN A 114 -4.20 6.55 -6.61
C ASN A 114 -4.86 7.93 -6.42
N LYS A 115 -5.31 8.27 -5.21
CA LYS A 115 -5.78 9.62 -4.86
C LYS A 115 -4.83 10.26 -3.86
N GLU A 116 -4.36 11.46 -4.18
CA GLU A 116 -3.59 12.28 -3.26
C GLU A 116 -4.47 12.89 -2.18
N PHE A 117 -4.00 12.88 -0.94
CA PHE A 117 -4.62 13.58 0.17
C PHE A 117 -3.59 14.10 1.15
N GLU A 118 -3.97 15.08 1.96
CA GLU A 118 -3.11 15.59 3.04
C GLU A 118 -3.39 14.79 4.32
N VAL A 119 -2.33 14.25 4.91
CA VAL A 119 -2.42 13.51 6.17
C VAL A 119 -1.55 14.18 7.21
N LYS A 120 -2.07 14.27 8.42
CA LYS A 120 -1.27 14.59 9.60
C LYS A 120 -0.68 13.29 10.13
N THR A 121 0.63 13.13 9.97
CA THR A 121 1.35 11.94 10.42
C THR A 121 1.47 11.94 11.95
N ALA A 122 1.69 10.75 12.53
CA ALA A 122 1.78 10.57 13.98
C ALA A 122 2.95 11.36 14.64
N ASP A 123 3.95 11.75 13.85
CA ASP A 123 5.05 12.61 14.27
C ASP A 123 4.72 14.12 14.23
N GLY A 124 3.51 14.49 13.81
CA GLY A 124 3.01 15.87 13.80
C GLY A 124 3.26 16.65 12.52
N ARG A 125 3.88 16.04 11.50
CA ARG A 125 4.04 16.65 10.17
C ARG A 125 2.73 16.61 9.39
N THR A 126 2.56 17.55 8.47
CA THR A 126 1.51 17.50 7.45
C THR A 126 2.20 17.21 6.13
N VAL A 127 1.87 16.08 5.52
CA VAL A 127 2.47 15.63 4.27
C VAL A 127 1.39 15.32 3.25
N LYS A 128 1.71 15.53 1.98
CA LYS A 128 0.84 15.08 0.89
C LYS A 128 1.17 13.62 0.62
N THR A 129 0.15 12.77 0.69
CA THR A 129 0.31 11.31 0.60
C THR A 129 -0.49 10.74 -0.55
N ILE A 130 0.11 9.79 -1.26
CA ILE A 130 -0.59 8.95 -2.24
C ILE A 130 -0.25 7.49 -1.98
N PHE A 131 -1.29 6.66 -1.95
CA PHE A 131 -1.16 5.21 -1.92
C PHE A 131 -1.40 4.65 -3.31
N ALA A 132 -0.57 3.72 -3.74
CA ALA A 132 -0.75 3.00 -5.00
C ALA A 132 -0.47 1.52 -4.78
N TYR A 133 -1.25 0.66 -5.44
CA TYR A 133 -1.04 -0.78 -5.39
C TYR A 133 -0.48 -1.24 -6.75
N GLU A 134 0.79 -1.65 -6.74
CA GLU A 134 1.50 -2.02 -7.97
C GLU A 134 2.36 -3.26 -7.70
N ASN A 135 2.35 -4.23 -8.64
CA ASN A 135 3.19 -5.42 -8.58
C ASN A 135 3.07 -6.24 -7.27
N GLY A 136 1.86 -6.31 -6.69
CA GLY A 136 1.63 -7.05 -5.45
C GLY A 136 2.09 -6.31 -4.18
N LYS A 137 2.47 -5.05 -4.30
CA LYS A 137 2.88 -4.20 -3.17
C LYS A 137 1.95 -3.01 -3.03
N LEU A 138 1.59 -2.69 -1.79
CA LEU A 138 0.99 -1.42 -1.44
C LEU A 138 2.11 -0.42 -1.15
N THR A 139 2.22 0.59 -1.99
CA THR A 139 3.20 1.67 -1.89
C THR A 139 2.57 2.93 -1.34
N GLU A 140 3.33 3.70 -0.58
CA GLU A 140 2.92 4.99 -0.04
C GLU A 140 4.04 5.99 -0.27
N LYS A 141 3.73 7.09 -0.94
CA LYS A 141 4.66 8.21 -1.15
C LYS A 141 4.15 9.38 -0.32
N GLN A 142 4.99 9.84 0.61
CA GLN A 142 4.75 11.04 1.41
C GLN A 142 5.69 12.13 0.93
N SER A 143 5.11 13.17 0.33
CA SER A 143 5.83 14.36 -0.10
C SER A 143 5.78 15.42 0.99
N LYS A 144 6.95 15.97 1.31
CA LYS A 144 7.09 17.06 2.27
C LYS A 144 6.34 18.32 1.80
N LEU A 145 5.80 19.07 2.75
CA LEU A 145 5.21 20.38 2.50
C LEU A 145 6.15 21.54 2.86
N LYS A 146 7.19 21.27 3.66
CA LYS A 146 8.22 22.26 4.04
C LYS A 146 9.59 21.83 3.55
N ASP A 147 10.42 22.79 3.21
CA ASP A 147 11.73 22.54 2.60
C ASP A 147 12.73 21.84 3.53
N ASP A 148 12.63 22.08 4.84
CA ASP A 148 13.46 21.50 5.89
C ASP A 148 13.09 20.06 6.26
N GLU A 149 11.96 19.56 5.76
CA GLU A 149 11.51 18.18 5.97
C GLU A 149 12.04 17.25 4.85
N LYS A 150 11.79 15.94 5.00
CA LYS A 150 12.16 14.89 4.04
C LYS A 150 10.94 14.18 3.51
N ASP A 151 10.98 13.85 2.22
CA ASP A 151 10.06 12.90 1.64
C ASP A 151 10.26 11.52 2.27
N SER A 152 9.21 10.71 2.30
CA SER A 152 9.25 9.36 2.83
C SER A 152 8.53 8.42 1.88
N TYR A 153 9.05 7.21 1.77
CA TYR A 153 8.50 6.16 0.93
C TYR A 153 8.31 4.89 1.73
N TYR A 154 7.17 4.24 1.56
CA TYR A 154 6.88 2.97 2.19
C TYR A 154 6.48 1.95 1.13
N GLU A 155 6.98 0.74 1.23
CA GLU A 155 6.42 -0.42 0.53
C GLU A 155 5.91 -1.43 1.54
N ARG A 156 4.75 -2.01 1.27
CA ARG A 156 4.12 -3.04 2.08
C ARG A 156 3.80 -4.23 1.18
N TYR A 157 4.25 -5.41 1.57
CA TYR A 157 3.98 -6.64 0.83
C TYR A 157 3.88 -7.83 1.76
N ILE A 158 3.13 -8.84 1.32
CA ILE A 158 3.08 -10.14 1.99
C ILE A 158 4.15 -11.02 1.35
N ASP A 159 5.10 -11.51 2.15
CA ASP A 159 6.15 -12.40 1.67
C ASP A 159 5.63 -13.85 1.47
N GLU A 160 6.49 -14.71 0.94
CA GLU A 160 6.17 -16.12 0.68
C GLU A 160 5.80 -16.92 1.95
N SER A 161 6.22 -16.44 3.12
CA SER A 161 5.90 -17.04 4.42
C SER A 161 4.57 -16.53 5.01
N GLY A 162 3.89 -15.61 4.32
CA GLY A 162 2.64 -15.01 4.77
C GLY A 162 2.83 -13.87 5.78
N LYS A 163 4.05 -13.35 5.94
CA LYS A 163 4.34 -12.23 6.83
C LYS A 163 4.17 -10.91 6.09
N LEU A 164 3.66 -9.90 6.78
CA LEU A 164 3.61 -8.54 6.26
C LEU A 164 4.96 -7.87 6.50
N VAL A 165 5.62 -7.50 5.41
CA VAL A 165 6.88 -6.77 5.42
C VAL A 165 6.62 -5.32 5.01
N ILE A 166 7.13 -4.39 5.81
CA ILE A 166 7.06 -2.95 5.57
C ILE A 166 8.49 -2.43 5.46
N THR A 167 8.86 -1.91 4.29
CA THR A 167 10.10 -1.16 4.10
C THR A 167 9.79 0.33 4.12
N MET A 168 10.70 1.11 4.68
CA MET A 168 10.56 2.55 4.87
C MET A 168 11.86 3.21 4.43
N GLU A 169 11.76 4.26 3.63
CA GLU A 169 12.91 4.99 3.11
C GLU A 169 12.70 6.49 3.29
N ALA A 170 13.72 7.18 3.80
CA ALA A 170 13.78 8.63 3.85
C ALA A 170 15.23 9.05 3.65
N GLY A 171 15.49 9.96 2.70
CA GLY A 171 16.85 10.37 2.35
C GLY A 171 17.75 9.17 2.01
N SER A 172 18.79 8.92 2.82
CA SER A 172 19.71 7.78 2.67
C SER A 172 19.40 6.61 3.61
N VAL A 173 18.40 6.75 4.48
CA VAL A 173 18.07 5.80 5.53
C VAL A 173 16.98 4.84 5.05
N LYS A 174 17.19 3.55 5.29
CA LYS A 174 16.20 2.49 5.08
C LYS A 174 15.92 1.76 6.37
N ALA A 175 14.65 1.47 6.63
CA ALA A 175 14.21 0.68 7.78
C ALA A 175 13.25 -0.42 7.30
N LYS A 176 13.15 -1.48 8.10
CA LYS A 176 12.32 -2.65 7.79
C LYS A 176 11.57 -3.08 9.04
N ARG A 177 10.28 -3.38 8.89
CA ARG A 177 9.45 -3.97 9.94
C ARG A 177 8.74 -5.19 9.39
N VAL A 178 8.71 -6.24 10.20
CA VAL A 178 8.04 -7.50 9.84
C VAL A 178 6.95 -7.76 10.86
N TYR A 179 5.78 -8.16 10.36
CA TYR A 179 4.61 -8.43 11.15
C TYR A 179 4.05 -9.82 10.83
N THR A 180 3.53 -10.48 11.86
CA THR A 180 2.80 -11.74 11.76
C THR A 180 1.31 -11.49 11.87
N LYS A 181 0.50 -12.21 11.10
CA LYS A 181 -0.96 -12.10 11.20
C LYS A 181 -1.40 -12.46 12.63
N ALA A 182 -2.24 -11.63 13.22
CA ALA A 182 -2.80 -11.89 14.53
C ALA A 182 -3.72 -13.12 14.45
N ALA A 183 -3.62 -13.99 15.45
CA ALA A 183 -4.49 -15.15 15.60
C ALA A 183 -5.91 -14.76 16.02
#